data_AF-A0A354IX61-F1
#
_entry.id   AF-A0A354IX61-F1
#
_cell.length_a   1.000
_cell.length_b   1.000
_cell.length_c   1.000
_cell.angle_alpha   90.00
_cell.angle_beta   90.00
_cell.angle_gamma   90.00
#
_symmetry.space_group_name_H-M   'P 1'
#
loop_
_entity.id
_entity.type
_entity.pdbx_description
1 polymer ?
#
loop_
_entity_poly.entity_id
_entity_poly.type
_entity_poly.pdbx_seq_one_letter_code
_entity_poly.pdbx_strand_id
1 'polypeptide(L)'
;MKLFKKLICATAVALSTAGAANAGPVLNNWVFNPTGGGFAGGQVINEYLDVNGNAFIRLTDTGNNNFNFTETAVFNITQADSNGKLFPLRYPGGNITATFTAQGTGTLGGAFTFTGGTIRMYQNPTNDQYATTAGFYGANLGNQIAEFNVLEGGGGMVNANGSPVNNGQVSVFASAAPGMLDSGFFFRSNGADLSEESILSFAFTNANTIGRPDATQVSEIVCEFAGFTGNGCNGNAYRNRNNQYFFIGGNGQFKLAEDDAQVPEPGSLALFAIAMLGAGVAVRRRNNKA
;
A
#
# COMPACT_ATOMS: atom_id res chain seq x y z
N MET A 1 -49.53 40.36 -2.36
CA MET A 1 -49.73 38.98 -2.89
C MET A 1 -48.33 38.42 -3.11
N LYS A 2 -47.80 37.53 -2.26
CA LYS A 2 -47.93 36.05 -2.32
C LYS A 2 -47.53 35.57 -3.73
N LEU A 3 -46.56 34.69 -4.00
CA LEU A 3 -45.83 33.62 -3.30
C LEU A 3 -44.45 33.53 -4.00
N PHE A 4 -43.32 33.38 -3.31
CA PHE A 4 -42.48 32.16 -3.31
C PHE A 4 -41.45 32.34 -2.16
N LYS A 5 -41.79 32.08 -0.89
CA LYS A 5 -41.52 30.82 -0.15
C LYS A 5 -40.17 30.19 -0.54
N LYS A 6 -39.10 30.48 0.21
CA LYS A 6 -38.55 29.64 1.28
C LYS A 6 -38.17 28.23 0.81
N LEU A 7 -36.88 28.00 0.55
CA LEU A 7 -36.08 26.75 0.59
C LEU A 7 -34.72 27.16 -0.03
N ILE A 8 -33.50 27.00 0.51
CA ILE A 8 -32.93 26.07 1.48
C ILE A 8 -31.78 26.80 2.20
N CYS A 9 -31.91 27.00 3.51
CA CYS A 9 -30.76 26.96 4.43
C CYS A 9 -30.52 25.48 4.76
N ALA A 10 -29.28 25.14 5.09
CA ALA A 10 -28.79 23.87 5.65
C ALA A 10 -28.19 22.86 4.64
N THR A 11 -26.88 23.02 4.40
CA THR A 11 -25.89 21.92 4.44
C THR A 11 -24.49 22.51 4.70
N ALA A 12 -24.37 23.19 5.84
CA ALA A 12 -23.13 23.23 6.60
C ALA A 12 -23.50 22.70 7.99
N VAL A 13 -22.60 21.92 8.60
CA VAL A 13 -22.80 21.08 9.81
C VAL A 13 -23.26 19.65 9.50
N ALA A 14 -22.31 18.88 8.98
CA ALA A 14 -22.12 17.47 9.33
C ALA A 14 -20.61 17.19 9.51
N LEU A 15 -19.90 18.12 10.16
CA LEU A 15 -18.45 18.05 10.42
C LEU A 15 -18.09 18.22 11.91
N SER A 16 -19.06 18.15 12.82
CA SER A 16 -18.82 18.47 14.25
C SER A 16 -19.22 17.37 15.22
N THR A 17 -19.29 16.11 14.78
CA THR A 17 -19.25 14.95 15.68
C THR A 17 -18.21 13.94 15.22
N ALA A 18 -17.08 14.43 14.68
CA ALA A 18 -15.86 13.66 14.73
C ALA A 18 -15.50 13.57 16.21
N GLY A 19 -15.96 12.51 16.87
CA GLY A 19 -15.27 12.02 18.06
C GLY A 19 -13.80 11.92 17.69
N ALA A 20 -12.92 12.39 18.57
CA ALA A 20 -11.49 12.29 18.37
C ALA A 20 -11.14 10.81 18.16
N ALA A 21 -11.03 10.41 16.89
CA ALA A 21 -10.52 9.12 16.51
C ALA A 21 -9.02 9.14 16.83
N ASN A 22 -8.64 8.50 17.94
CA ASN A 22 -7.25 8.22 18.22
C ASN A 22 -6.80 7.18 17.21
N ALA A 23 -6.14 7.60 16.13
CA ALA A 23 -5.31 6.69 15.37
C ALA A 23 -4.29 6.09 16.34
N GLY A 24 -4.17 4.75 16.37
CA GLY A 24 -3.19 4.07 17.21
C GLY A 24 -1.80 4.65 16.97
N PRO A 25 -0.95 4.76 18.01
CA PRO A 25 0.40 5.29 17.84
C PRO A 25 1.17 4.40 16.86
N VAL A 26 1.69 4.99 15.79
CA VAL A 26 2.66 4.33 14.91
C VAL A 26 3.82 3.85 15.78
N LEU A 27 4.22 2.59 15.60
CA LEU A 27 5.37 2.03 16.28
C LEU A 27 6.62 2.77 15.80
N ASN A 28 7.32 3.38 16.75
CA ASN A 28 8.61 4.00 16.51
C ASN A 28 9.71 3.21 17.22
N ASN A 29 10.89 3.20 16.63
CA ASN A 29 12.07 2.48 17.14
C ASN A 29 11.82 0.98 17.37
N TRP A 30 10.93 0.38 16.58
CA TRP A 30 10.77 -1.07 16.55
C TRP A 30 12.00 -1.70 15.89
N VAL A 31 12.21 -2.99 16.06
CA VAL A 31 13.38 -3.68 15.51
C VAL A 31 12.94 -4.70 14.48
N PHE A 32 13.56 -4.65 13.32
CA PHE A 32 13.40 -5.64 12.27
C PHE A 32 14.70 -6.40 12.09
N ASN A 33 14.66 -7.73 12.15
CA ASN A 33 15.80 -8.58 11.83
C ASN A 33 15.56 -9.31 10.50
N PRO A 34 16.17 -8.87 9.39
CA PRO A 34 15.99 -9.51 8.08
C PRO A 34 16.44 -10.98 8.02
N THR A 35 17.15 -11.49 9.03
CA THR A 35 17.69 -12.86 9.07
C THR A 35 16.94 -13.81 10.00
N GLY A 36 15.96 -13.30 10.76
CA GLY A 36 15.24 -14.09 11.76
C GLY A 36 16.05 -14.43 13.02
N GLY A 37 17.24 -13.85 13.19
CA GLY A 37 18.17 -14.17 14.28
C GLY A 37 17.84 -13.55 15.66
N GLY A 38 16.64 -12.98 15.84
CA GLY A 38 16.22 -12.37 17.11
C GLY A 38 16.54 -10.87 17.26
N PHE A 39 16.06 -10.26 18.34
CA PHE A 39 16.14 -8.81 18.59
C PHE A 39 17.55 -8.22 18.47
N ALA A 40 18.55 -8.84 19.11
CA ALA A 40 19.91 -8.30 19.21
C ALA A 40 20.62 -8.18 17.84
N GLY A 41 20.22 -8.98 16.86
CA GLY A 41 20.76 -8.96 15.51
C GLY A 41 20.00 -8.05 14.54
N GLY A 42 18.94 -7.36 14.98
CA GLY A 42 18.08 -6.56 14.11
C GLY A 42 18.54 -5.13 13.88
N GLN A 43 17.93 -4.48 12.89
CA GLN A 43 18.01 -3.04 12.67
C GLN A 43 16.90 -2.33 13.45
N VAL A 44 17.25 -1.27 14.18
CA VAL A 44 16.24 -0.33 14.69
C VAL A 44 15.64 0.43 13.52
N ILE A 45 14.32 0.36 13.42
CA ILE A 45 13.46 1.05 12.47
C ILE A 45 12.83 2.20 13.22
N ASN A 46 13.26 3.43 12.89
CA ASN A 46 12.74 4.62 13.56
C ASN A 46 11.26 4.78 13.24
N GLU A 47 10.86 4.60 11.97
CA GLU A 47 9.49 4.86 11.55
C GLU A 47 8.99 3.90 10.45
N TYR A 48 9.80 3.56 9.43
CA TYR A 48 9.30 2.81 8.27
C TYR A 48 10.33 1.95 7.54
N LEU A 49 9.82 0.94 6.83
CA LEU A 49 10.54 0.21 5.79
C LEU A 49 10.34 0.90 4.44
N ASP A 50 11.40 1.04 3.65
CA ASP A 50 11.34 1.59 2.30
C ASP A 50 10.86 0.51 1.32
N VAL A 51 9.72 0.75 0.65
CA VAL A 51 9.16 -0.17 -0.35
C VAL A 51 9.34 0.37 -1.77
N ASN A 52 9.72 -0.49 -2.70
CA ASN A 52 9.70 -0.22 -4.14
C ASN A 52 9.06 -1.41 -4.85
N GLY A 53 8.13 -1.16 -5.77
CA GLY A 53 7.41 -2.26 -6.41
C GLY A 53 6.72 -1.90 -7.71
N ASN A 54 6.12 -2.93 -8.27
CA ASN A 54 5.37 -2.89 -9.52
C ASN A 54 4.06 -3.62 -9.33
N ALA A 55 2.99 -3.11 -9.93
CA ALA A 55 1.68 -3.72 -9.84
C ALA A 55 0.97 -3.76 -11.19
N PHE A 56 0.18 -4.81 -11.36
CA PHE A 56 -0.81 -4.93 -12.41
C PHE A 56 -2.20 -4.74 -11.80
N ILE A 57 -2.98 -3.85 -12.40
CA ILE A 57 -4.35 -3.57 -11.97
C ILE A 57 -5.29 -3.96 -13.10
N ARG A 58 -6.29 -4.78 -12.76
CA ARG A 58 -7.41 -5.13 -13.64
C ARG A 58 -8.69 -4.50 -13.10
N LEU A 59 -9.38 -3.76 -13.97
CA LEU A 59 -10.66 -3.14 -13.72
C LEU A 59 -11.78 -3.98 -14.32
N THR A 60 -12.91 -4.01 -13.62
CA THR A 60 -14.18 -4.55 -14.11
C THR A 60 -15.21 -3.45 -14.04
N ASP A 61 -15.73 -3.02 -15.18
CA ASP A 61 -16.79 -2.00 -15.25
C ASP A 61 -18.06 -2.52 -14.56
N THR A 62 -18.64 -1.67 -13.72
CA THR A 62 -19.89 -1.94 -12.99
C THR A 62 -21.01 -0.96 -13.39
N GLY A 63 -20.75 -0.10 -14.38
CA GLY A 63 -21.68 0.90 -14.89
C GLY A 63 -21.56 2.26 -14.19
N ASN A 64 -22.09 3.31 -14.83
CA ASN A 64 -22.10 4.69 -14.30
C ASN A 64 -20.70 5.20 -13.88
N ASN A 65 -19.66 4.89 -14.66
CA ASN A 65 -18.25 5.17 -14.37
C ASN A 65 -17.71 4.46 -13.11
N ASN A 66 -18.44 3.52 -12.51
CA ASN A 66 -17.96 2.75 -11.37
C ASN A 66 -17.23 1.49 -11.84
N PHE A 67 -16.24 1.08 -11.07
CA PHE A 67 -15.49 -0.14 -11.35
C PHE A 67 -15.18 -0.90 -10.06
N ASN A 68 -15.06 -2.21 -10.20
CA ASN A 68 -14.31 -3.03 -9.27
C ASN A 68 -12.88 -3.18 -9.79
N PHE A 69 -11.91 -3.40 -8.91
CA PHE A 69 -10.55 -3.70 -9.32
C PHE A 69 -9.96 -4.88 -8.57
N THR A 70 -9.00 -5.53 -9.21
CA THR A 70 -8.04 -6.44 -8.58
C THR A 70 -6.66 -5.90 -8.86
N GLU A 71 -5.83 -5.84 -7.82
CA GLU A 71 -4.43 -5.47 -7.90
C GLU A 71 -3.56 -6.68 -7.54
N THR A 72 -2.48 -6.84 -8.30
CA THR A 72 -1.46 -7.85 -8.06
C THR A 72 -0.10 -7.17 -8.17
N ALA A 73 0.65 -7.14 -7.07
CA ALA A 73 1.89 -6.39 -6.98
C ALA A 73 3.00 -7.18 -6.30
N VAL A 74 4.22 -6.83 -6.67
CA VAL A 74 5.45 -7.33 -6.06
C VAL A 74 6.27 -6.15 -5.58
N PHE A 75 6.87 -6.29 -4.41
CA PHE A 75 7.67 -5.26 -3.75
C PHE A 75 9.01 -5.82 -3.30
N ASN A 76 10.00 -4.93 -3.25
CA ASN A 76 11.29 -5.13 -2.66
C ASN A 76 11.48 -4.11 -1.53
N ILE A 77 12.03 -4.57 -0.42
CA ILE A 77 12.36 -3.80 0.77
C ILE A 77 13.86 -3.91 0.97
N THR A 78 14.58 -2.85 0.60
CA THR A 78 16.05 -2.88 0.60
C THR A 78 16.67 -2.17 1.78
N GLN A 79 15.92 -1.34 2.50
CA GLN A 79 16.40 -0.57 3.64
C GLN A 79 15.22 -0.08 4.48
N ALA A 80 15.54 0.67 5.53
CA ALA A 80 14.57 1.35 6.36
C ALA A 80 14.99 2.80 6.62
N ASP A 81 14.00 3.65 6.87
CA ASP A 81 14.15 5.07 7.18
C ASP A 81 15.02 5.85 6.16
N SER A 82 15.14 5.37 4.93
CA SER A 82 16.03 5.91 3.89
C SER A 82 17.46 6.18 4.39
N ASN A 83 17.96 5.36 5.32
CA ASN A 83 19.18 5.62 6.07
C ASN A 83 20.47 5.11 5.37
N GLY A 84 20.36 4.60 4.14
CA GLY A 84 21.48 4.06 3.35
C GLY A 84 22.03 2.73 3.88
N LYS A 85 21.40 2.12 4.89
CA LYS A 85 21.77 0.81 5.44
C LYS A 85 21.03 -0.29 4.68
N LEU A 86 21.57 -0.63 3.51
CA LEU A 86 20.95 -1.65 2.65
C LEU A 86 20.95 -3.03 3.36
N PHE A 87 19.78 -3.63 3.49
CA PHE A 87 19.62 -4.97 4.06
C PHE A 87 20.48 -6.03 3.37
N PRO A 88 20.48 -6.12 2.01
CA PRO A 88 21.24 -7.14 1.29
C PRO A 88 22.76 -7.07 1.49
N LEU A 89 23.28 -5.92 1.92
CA LEU A 89 24.71 -5.71 2.18
C LEU A 89 25.08 -5.91 3.65
N ARG A 90 24.12 -5.77 4.57
CA ARG A 90 24.37 -5.75 6.01
C ARG A 90 23.93 -7.01 6.72
N TYR A 91 22.95 -7.72 6.16
CA TYR A 91 22.35 -8.89 6.75
C TYR A 91 22.60 -10.10 5.85
N PRO A 92 23.26 -11.16 6.35
CA PRO A 92 23.42 -12.39 5.60
C PRO A 92 22.05 -13.05 5.40
N GLY A 93 21.75 -13.49 4.17
CA GLY A 93 20.45 -14.09 3.85
C GLY A 93 19.57 -13.24 2.94
N GLY A 94 20.15 -12.57 1.94
CA GLY A 94 19.42 -12.02 0.81
C GLY A 94 18.47 -10.86 1.09
N ASN A 95 17.46 -10.69 0.23
CA ASN A 95 16.59 -9.52 0.19
C ASN A 95 15.27 -9.77 0.92
N ILE A 96 14.64 -8.70 1.40
CA ILE A 96 13.26 -8.76 1.86
C ILE A 96 12.34 -8.34 0.72
N THR A 97 11.38 -9.19 0.39
CA THR A 97 10.41 -8.93 -0.68
C THR A 97 9.00 -9.10 -0.16
N ALA A 98 8.02 -8.63 -0.92
CA ALA A 98 6.63 -8.90 -0.61
C ALA A 98 5.81 -9.10 -1.87
N THR A 99 4.76 -9.91 -1.74
CA THR A 99 3.69 -10.01 -2.73
C THR A 99 2.43 -9.37 -2.16
N PHE A 100 1.62 -8.76 -3.01
CA PHE A 100 0.38 -8.11 -2.64
C PHE A 100 -0.71 -8.48 -3.62
N THR A 101 -1.87 -8.86 -3.08
CA THR A 101 -3.09 -9.06 -3.85
C THR A 101 -4.20 -8.33 -3.14
N ALA A 102 -4.88 -7.41 -3.82
CA ALA A 102 -5.98 -6.69 -3.23
C ALA A 102 -7.13 -6.52 -4.20
N GLN A 103 -8.29 -6.22 -3.63
CA GLN A 103 -9.52 -5.94 -4.34
C GLN A 103 -10.11 -4.65 -3.81
N GLY A 104 -10.92 -4.00 -4.63
CA GLY A 104 -11.62 -2.81 -4.22
C GLY A 104 -12.58 -2.28 -5.25
N THR A 105 -13.09 -1.08 -4.98
CA THR A 105 -14.08 -0.40 -5.82
C THR A 105 -13.69 1.06 -6.01
N GLY A 106 -14.13 1.67 -7.10
CA GLY A 106 -13.95 3.11 -7.31
C GLY A 106 -14.82 3.68 -8.40
N THR A 107 -14.65 4.97 -8.64
CA THR A 107 -15.30 5.71 -9.73
C THR A 107 -14.23 6.36 -10.61
N LEU A 108 -14.32 6.18 -11.93
CA LEU A 108 -13.42 6.81 -12.89
C LEU A 108 -13.49 8.35 -12.75
N GLY A 109 -12.34 9.00 -12.66
CA GLY A 109 -12.23 10.43 -12.37
C GLY A 109 -12.51 10.80 -10.91
N GLY A 110 -12.66 9.82 -10.01
CA GLY A 110 -12.98 9.99 -8.61
C GLY A 110 -12.03 9.21 -7.68
N ALA A 111 -12.56 8.79 -6.53
CA ALA A 111 -11.83 8.02 -5.55
C ALA A 111 -11.97 6.51 -5.80
N PHE A 112 -11.05 5.74 -5.23
CA PHE A 112 -11.17 4.30 -5.04
C PHE A 112 -10.85 3.95 -3.58
N THR A 113 -11.30 2.77 -3.15
CA THR A 113 -11.04 2.20 -1.81
C THR A 113 -10.76 0.71 -1.93
N PHE A 114 -9.96 0.16 -1.02
CA PHE A 114 -9.79 -1.30 -0.90
C PHE A 114 -10.94 -1.89 -0.10
N THR A 115 -11.31 -3.12 -0.44
CA THR A 115 -12.32 -3.93 0.26
C THR A 115 -11.72 -5.20 0.88
N GLY A 116 -10.47 -5.54 0.56
CA GLY A 116 -9.75 -6.67 1.12
C GLY A 116 -8.54 -7.08 0.30
N GLY A 117 -7.82 -8.09 0.78
CA GLY A 117 -6.57 -8.53 0.17
C GLY A 117 -5.56 -9.03 1.19
N THR A 118 -4.34 -9.26 0.72
CA THR A 118 -3.24 -9.78 1.53
C THR A 118 -1.91 -9.20 1.07
N ILE A 119 -1.05 -8.85 2.03
CA ILE A 119 0.38 -8.61 1.85
C ILE A 119 1.10 -9.80 2.47
N ARG A 120 2.01 -10.45 1.72
CA ARG A 120 2.90 -11.48 2.24
C ARG A 120 4.33 -11.02 2.09
N MET A 121 5.09 -10.98 3.18
CA MET A 121 6.50 -10.62 3.19
C MET A 121 7.36 -11.89 3.25
N TYR A 122 8.46 -11.89 2.51
CA TYR A 122 9.38 -13.00 2.40
C TYR A 122 10.80 -12.57 2.73
N GLN A 123 11.52 -13.46 3.40
CA GLN A 123 12.97 -13.42 3.52
C GLN A 123 13.56 -14.32 2.45
N ASN A 124 14.10 -13.72 1.40
CA ASN A 124 14.73 -14.45 0.30
C ASN A 124 16.19 -14.71 0.67
N PRO A 125 16.65 -15.96 0.82
CA PRO A 125 17.99 -16.24 1.33
C PRO A 125 19.12 -15.90 0.35
N THR A 126 18.81 -15.60 -0.91
CA THR A 126 19.81 -15.30 -1.95
C THR A 126 19.66 -13.87 -2.45
N ASN A 127 20.78 -13.16 -2.57
CA ASN A 127 20.84 -11.82 -3.14
C ASN A 127 20.40 -11.83 -4.62
N ASP A 128 19.95 -10.68 -5.10
CA ASP A 128 19.63 -10.43 -6.52
C ASP A 128 18.55 -11.34 -7.12
N GLN A 129 17.71 -11.94 -6.27
CA GLN A 129 16.59 -12.77 -6.73
C GLN A 129 15.41 -11.94 -7.24
N TYR A 130 15.20 -10.72 -6.73
CA TYR A 130 14.13 -9.83 -7.17
C TYR A 130 14.40 -9.31 -8.60
N ALA A 131 13.35 -9.14 -9.40
CA ALA A 131 13.42 -8.79 -10.82
C ALA A 131 14.01 -9.88 -11.73
N THR A 132 13.75 -11.14 -11.39
CA THR A 132 14.11 -12.32 -12.20
C THR A 132 12.86 -13.05 -12.69
N THR A 133 13.04 -14.06 -13.53
CA THR A 133 11.98 -14.94 -14.04
C THR A 133 11.72 -16.17 -13.15
N ALA A 134 12.06 -16.06 -11.86
CA ALA A 134 11.87 -17.15 -10.91
C ALA A 134 10.75 -16.76 -9.95
N GLY A 135 9.69 -17.57 -9.91
CA GLY A 135 8.49 -17.25 -9.14
C GLY A 135 7.88 -15.92 -9.57
N PHE A 136 7.19 -15.24 -8.67
CA PHE A 136 6.52 -13.96 -8.95
C PHE A 136 7.54 -12.83 -8.94
N TYR A 137 8.25 -12.66 -10.06
CA TYR A 137 9.28 -11.63 -10.27
C TYR A 137 10.40 -11.71 -9.21
N GLY A 138 10.67 -12.91 -8.70
CA GLY A 138 11.61 -13.15 -7.60
C GLY A 138 11.13 -12.78 -6.21
N ALA A 139 9.87 -12.37 -6.02
CA ALA A 139 9.38 -11.84 -4.75
C ALA A 139 8.92 -12.92 -3.75
N ASN A 140 8.72 -14.17 -4.19
CA ASN A 140 8.19 -15.27 -3.37
C ASN A 140 9.11 -16.50 -3.34
N LEU A 141 10.42 -16.31 -3.49
CA LEU A 141 11.39 -17.41 -3.54
C LEU A 141 11.92 -17.81 -2.16
N GLY A 142 11.63 -17.02 -1.14
CA GLY A 142 12.08 -17.19 0.23
C GLY A 142 11.04 -17.77 1.17
N ASN A 143 11.39 -17.78 2.45
CA ASN A 143 10.46 -18.14 3.51
C ASN A 143 9.50 -16.96 3.72
N GLN A 144 8.19 -17.23 3.77
CA GLN A 144 7.21 -16.23 4.19
C GLN A 144 7.44 -15.94 5.68
N ILE A 145 7.63 -14.67 6.03
CA ILE A 145 7.93 -14.22 7.40
C ILE A 145 6.83 -13.35 8.00
N ALA A 146 5.89 -12.88 7.17
CA ALA A 146 4.74 -12.12 7.62
C ALA A 146 3.58 -12.22 6.64
N GLU A 147 2.36 -12.21 7.17
CA GLU A 147 1.12 -12.01 6.42
C GLU A 147 0.29 -10.90 7.06
N PHE A 148 -0.18 -9.95 6.25
CA PHE A 148 -1.11 -8.91 6.66
C PHE A 148 -2.37 -8.95 5.80
N ASN A 149 -3.53 -8.95 6.44
CA ASN A 149 -4.82 -8.87 5.78
C ASN A 149 -5.15 -7.41 5.51
N VAL A 150 -5.42 -7.07 4.25
CA VAL A 150 -5.85 -5.72 3.88
C VAL A 150 -7.23 -5.47 4.46
N LEU A 151 -7.36 -4.37 5.19
CA LEU A 151 -8.59 -3.91 5.80
C LEU A 151 -9.39 -3.09 4.78
N GLU A 152 -10.70 -3.05 4.96
CA GLU A 152 -11.54 -2.13 4.19
C GLU A 152 -11.13 -0.68 4.48
N GLY A 153 -11.03 0.12 3.43
CA GLY A 153 -10.61 1.51 3.49
C GLY A 153 -9.30 1.76 2.76
N GLY A 154 -8.66 2.88 3.09
CA GLY A 154 -7.52 3.39 2.34
C GLY A 154 -7.95 3.86 0.95
N GLY A 155 -7.05 3.72 -0.01
CA GLY A 155 -7.27 4.08 -1.41
C GLY A 155 -6.63 5.41 -1.81
N GLY A 156 -7.22 6.06 -2.80
CA GLY A 156 -6.66 7.25 -3.43
C GLY A 156 -7.53 7.80 -4.55
N MET A 157 -6.96 8.67 -5.40
CA MET A 157 -7.66 9.33 -6.51
C MET A 157 -7.19 8.80 -7.86
N VAL A 158 -8.13 8.55 -8.76
CA VAL A 158 -7.89 8.13 -10.14
C VAL A 158 -8.45 9.12 -11.15
N ASN A 159 -7.82 9.20 -12.32
CA ASN A 159 -8.32 10.00 -13.43
C ASN A 159 -9.44 9.25 -14.19
N ALA A 160 -9.92 9.82 -15.29
CA ALA A 160 -10.99 9.24 -16.10
C ALA A 160 -10.66 7.90 -16.78
N ASN A 161 -9.39 7.47 -16.80
CA ASN A 161 -8.99 6.17 -17.36
C ASN A 161 -8.69 5.10 -16.29
N GLY A 162 -8.83 5.46 -15.00
CA GLY A 162 -8.56 4.59 -13.85
C GLY A 162 -7.12 4.66 -13.33
N SER A 163 -6.21 5.39 -13.98
CA SER A 163 -4.84 5.58 -13.49
C SER A 163 -4.79 6.55 -12.31
N PRO A 164 -3.87 6.35 -11.34
CA PRO A 164 -3.63 7.32 -10.27
C PRO A 164 -3.33 8.73 -10.77
N VAL A 165 -3.85 9.76 -10.08
CA VAL A 165 -3.66 11.18 -10.44
C VAL A 165 -2.42 11.76 -9.78
N ASN A 166 -1.61 12.55 -10.53
CA ASN A 166 -0.53 13.40 -9.99
C ASN A 166 0.46 12.70 -9.05
N ASN A 167 1.07 11.58 -9.46
CA ASN A 167 1.94 10.77 -8.59
C ASN A 167 1.13 10.28 -7.36
N GLY A 168 0.04 9.57 -7.65
CA GLY A 168 -1.07 9.38 -6.74
C GLY A 168 -0.63 8.78 -5.42
N GLN A 169 -0.92 9.50 -4.34
CA GLN A 169 -0.77 9.01 -2.98
C GLN A 169 -1.85 7.95 -2.77
N VAL A 170 -1.42 6.71 -2.60
CA VAL A 170 -2.26 5.58 -2.26
C VAL A 170 -1.95 5.17 -0.82
N SER A 171 -2.99 4.98 -0.03
CA SER A 171 -2.89 4.42 1.32
C SER A 171 -3.47 3.01 1.35
N VAL A 172 -2.75 2.08 1.94
CA VAL A 172 -3.23 0.72 2.23
C VAL A 172 -3.20 0.51 3.73
N PHE A 173 -4.29 -0.01 4.28
CA PHE A 173 -4.40 -0.39 5.67
C PHE A 173 -4.48 -1.91 5.74
N ALA A 174 -3.69 -2.53 6.62
CA ALA A 174 -3.69 -3.97 6.78
C ALA A 174 -3.38 -4.36 8.23
N SER A 175 -3.77 -5.55 8.66
CA SER A 175 -3.46 -6.06 10.00
C SER A 175 -2.92 -7.48 9.96
N ALA A 176 -2.04 -7.80 10.90
CA ALA A 176 -1.58 -9.14 11.20
C ALA A 176 -2.18 -9.57 12.53
N ALA A 177 -2.84 -10.72 12.57
CA ALA A 177 -3.30 -11.34 13.81
C ALA A 177 -2.14 -12.09 14.49
N PRO A 178 -2.26 -12.45 15.79
CA PRO A 178 -1.29 -13.32 16.45
C PRO A 178 -1.00 -14.57 15.63
N GLY A 179 0.29 -14.86 15.44
CA GLY A 179 0.79 -15.98 14.63
C GLY A 179 0.90 -15.70 13.12
N MET A 180 0.58 -14.48 12.66
CA MET A 180 0.76 -14.10 11.25
C MET A 180 2.12 -13.46 10.95
N LEU A 181 2.92 -13.16 11.97
CA LEU A 181 4.34 -12.81 11.82
C LEU A 181 5.19 -13.95 12.37
N ASP A 182 6.27 -14.29 11.69
CA ASP A 182 7.22 -15.29 12.20
C ASP A 182 8.03 -14.71 13.35
N SER A 183 8.22 -15.53 14.40
CA SER A 183 9.11 -15.21 15.51
C SER A 183 10.53 -14.99 15.01
N GLY A 184 11.27 -14.08 15.63
CA GLY A 184 12.67 -13.82 15.26
C GLY A 184 12.86 -12.61 14.34
N PHE A 185 11.80 -12.04 13.78
CA PHE A 185 11.86 -10.99 12.74
C PHE A 185 11.42 -9.61 13.22
N PHE A 186 10.29 -9.50 13.91
CA PHE A 186 9.66 -8.22 14.26
C PHE A 186 9.60 -8.05 15.77
N PHE A 187 10.10 -6.93 16.28
CA PHE A 187 10.17 -6.69 17.73
C PHE A 187 9.77 -5.27 18.08
N ARG A 188 9.20 -5.10 19.27
CA ARG A 188 9.10 -3.81 19.95
C ARG A 188 10.48 -3.28 20.33
N SER A 189 10.55 -1.99 20.64
CA SER A 189 11.77 -1.32 21.10
C SER A 189 12.35 -1.91 22.39
N ASN A 190 11.52 -2.56 23.22
CA ASN A 190 11.91 -3.24 24.45
C ASN A 190 12.35 -4.71 24.23
N GLY A 191 12.33 -5.22 23.00
CA GLY A 191 12.72 -6.58 22.66
C GLY A 191 11.61 -7.63 22.70
N ALA A 192 10.36 -7.26 23.00
CA ALA A 192 9.23 -8.17 22.87
C ALA A 192 8.99 -8.51 21.40
N ASP A 193 8.80 -9.81 21.11
CA ASP A 193 8.53 -10.31 19.75
C ASP A 193 7.06 -10.03 19.37
N LEU A 194 6.85 -9.50 18.17
CA LEU A 194 5.52 -9.12 17.67
C LEU A 194 4.74 -10.30 17.07
N SER A 195 5.35 -11.49 16.94
CA SER A 195 4.70 -12.69 16.38
C SER A 195 3.48 -13.17 17.14
N GLU A 196 3.40 -12.90 18.44
CA GLU A 196 2.25 -13.28 19.27
C GLU A 196 1.23 -12.15 19.45
N GLU A 197 1.43 -11.01 18.80
CA GLU A 197 0.61 -9.80 18.95
C GLU A 197 -0.24 -9.53 17.70
N SER A 198 -1.33 -8.78 17.90
CA SER A 198 -2.07 -8.17 16.79
C SER A 198 -1.41 -6.84 16.42
N ILE A 199 -1.14 -6.64 15.14
CA ILE A 199 -0.39 -5.47 14.65
C ILE A 199 -1.09 -4.85 13.45
N LEU A 200 -1.29 -3.54 13.52
CA LEU A 200 -1.75 -2.74 12.39
C LEU A 200 -0.55 -2.35 11.53
N SER A 201 -0.78 -2.25 10.23
CA SER A 201 0.20 -1.82 9.25
C SER A 201 -0.38 -0.84 8.25
N PHE A 202 0.46 0.09 7.83
CA PHE A 202 0.11 1.18 6.93
C PHE A 202 1.15 1.26 5.83
N ALA A 203 0.71 1.18 4.58
CA ALA A 203 1.57 1.45 3.44
C ALA A 203 1.12 2.71 2.72
N PHE A 204 2.08 3.60 2.45
CA PHE A 204 1.88 4.78 1.60
C PHE A 204 2.72 4.61 0.36
N THR A 205 2.10 4.60 -0.81
CA THR A 205 2.84 4.50 -2.07
C THR A 205 2.50 5.66 -2.97
N ASN A 206 3.53 6.22 -3.61
CA ASN A 206 3.36 7.02 -4.82
C ASN A 206 3.27 6.06 -5.99
N ALA A 207 2.19 6.11 -6.75
CA ALA A 207 1.97 5.24 -7.90
C ALA A 207 1.89 6.03 -9.21
N ASN A 208 2.60 5.55 -10.24
CA ASN A 208 2.52 6.06 -11.60
C ASN A 208 2.33 4.94 -12.61
N THR A 209 1.53 5.20 -13.64
CA THR A 209 1.36 4.27 -14.74
C THR A 209 2.65 4.10 -15.52
N ILE A 210 3.07 2.84 -15.70
CA ILE A 210 4.17 2.48 -16.60
C ILE A 210 3.55 2.22 -17.96
N GLY A 211 3.87 3.07 -18.94
CA GLY A 211 3.32 2.94 -20.29
C GLY A 211 3.84 1.72 -21.06
N ARG A 212 5.04 1.23 -20.70
CA ARG A 212 5.72 0.08 -21.32
C ARG A 212 6.48 -0.71 -20.25
N PRO A 213 5.82 -1.62 -19.51
CA PRO A 213 6.55 -2.56 -18.67
C PRO A 213 7.46 -3.43 -19.52
N ASP A 214 8.56 -3.90 -18.94
CA ASP A 214 9.47 -4.82 -19.62
C ASP A 214 8.89 -6.24 -19.74
N ALA A 215 9.59 -7.12 -20.47
CA ALA A 215 9.11 -8.46 -20.75
C ALA A 215 8.99 -9.31 -19.48
N THR A 216 9.91 -9.17 -18.53
CA THR A 216 9.92 -9.91 -17.26
C THR A 216 8.79 -9.45 -16.36
N GLN A 217 8.55 -8.14 -16.27
CA GLN A 217 7.41 -7.59 -15.54
C GLN A 217 6.08 -8.13 -16.08
N VAL A 218 5.94 -8.21 -17.40
CA VAL A 218 4.74 -8.76 -18.02
C VAL A 218 4.63 -10.27 -17.76
N SER A 219 5.67 -11.06 -18.01
CA SER A 219 5.60 -12.52 -17.84
C SER A 219 5.30 -12.90 -16.39
N GLU A 220 6.02 -12.34 -15.43
CA GLU A 220 5.94 -12.82 -14.04
C GLU A 220 4.80 -12.17 -13.26
N ILE A 221 4.54 -10.87 -13.43
CA ILE A 221 3.52 -10.16 -12.61
C ILE A 221 2.15 -10.23 -13.28
N VAL A 222 2.09 -9.98 -14.59
CA VAL A 222 0.82 -9.95 -15.32
C VAL A 222 0.35 -11.36 -15.64
N CYS A 223 1.20 -12.19 -16.25
CA CYS A 223 0.77 -13.50 -16.74
C CYS A 223 0.77 -14.56 -15.64
N GLU A 224 1.89 -14.75 -14.94
CA GLU A 224 2.00 -15.78 -13.91
C GLU A 224 1.24 -15.39 -12.64
N PHE A 225 1.63 -14.30 -11.98
CA PHE A 225 1.08 -13.98 -10.66
C PHE A 225 -0.39 -13.54 -10.72
N ALA A 226 -0.76 -12.62 -11.61
CA ALA A 226 -2.14 -12.18 -11.75
C ALA A 226 -3.03 -13.17 -12.53
N GLY A 227 -2.45 -14.22 -13.12
CA GLY A 227 -3.15 -15.20 -13.96
C GLY A 227 -3.83 -14.57 -15.18
N PHE A 228 -3.32 -13.44 -15.69
CA PHE A 228 -3.93 -12.75 -16.82
C PHE A 228 -3.63 -13.50 -18.14
N THR A 229 -4.65 -13.63 -19.00
CA THR A 229 -4.54 -14.38 -20.26
C THR A 229 -4.68 -13.48 -21.51
N GLY A 230 -4.72 -12.16 -21.32
CA GLY A 230 -4.85 -11.20 -22.41
C GLY A 230 -3.54 -10.86 -23.12
N ASN A 231 -3.52 -9.71 -23.79
CA ASN A 231 -2.33 -9.22 -24.50
C ASN A 231 -1.15 -9.05 -23.54
N GLY A 232 0.01 -9.57 -23.91
CA GLY A 232 1.18 -9.78 -23.05
C GLY A 232 1.40 -11.26 -22.73
N CYS A 233 0.31 -12.02 -22.60
CA CYS A 233 0.32 -13.40 -22.11
C CYS A 233 -0.17 -14.43 -23.16
N ASN A 234 -0.68 -13.95 -24.30
CA ASN A 234 -1.23 -14.76 -25.39
C ASN A 234 -0.42 -14.66 -26.70
N GLY A 235 0.85 -14.27 -26.61
CA GLY A 235 1.72 -14.03 -27.77
C GLY A 235 1.57 -12.65 -28.43
N ASN A 236 0.57 -11.86 -28.05
CA ASN A 236 0.46 -10.46 -28.48
C ASN A 236 1.20 -9.52 -27.54
N ALA A 237 1.63 -8.35 -28.03
CA ALA A 237 2.33 -7.36 -27.22
C ALA A 237 1.44 -6.74 -26.14
N TYR A 238 1.98 -6.57 -24.93
CA TYR A 238 1.32 -5.88 -23.83
C TYR A 238 1.19 -4.37 -24.11
N ARG A 239 -0.01 -3.83 -23.83
CA ARG A 239 -0.31 -2.39 -23.79
C ARG A 239 -1.40 -2.17 -22.75
N ASN A 240 -1.24 -1.14 -21.92
CA ASN A 240 -2.32 -0.68 -21.03
C ASN A 240 -3.59 -0.42 -21.85
N ARG A 241 -4.74 -0.77 -21.28
CA ARG A 241 -6.06 -0.56 -21.87
C ARG A 241 -6.89 0.29 -20.91
N ASN A 242 -7.28 1.47 -21.36
CA ASN A 242 -8.14 2.37 -20.59
C ASN A 242 -9.38 1.62 -20.07
N ASN A 243 -9.72 1.84 -18.80
CA ASN A 243 -10.88 1.25 -18.13
C ASN A 243 -10.90 -0.28 -18.08
N GLN A 244 -9.77 -0.96 -18.35
CA GLN A 244 -9.71 -2.42 -18.33
C GLN A 244 -8.52 -2.92 -17.53
N TYR A 245 -7.30 -2.51 -17.89
CA TYR A 245 -6.12 -2.93 -17.14
C TYR A 245 -4.93 -2.04 -17.45
N PHE A 246 -4.07 -1.87 -16.46
CA PHE A 246 -2.86 -1.08 -16.60
C PHE A 246 -1.79 -1.54 -15.62
N PHE A 247 -0.56 -1.16 -15.94
CA PHE A 247 0.59 -1.45 -15.11
C PHE A 247 1.06 -0.18 -14.41
N ILE A 248 1.43 -0.28 -13.13
CA ILE A 248 1.97 0.81 -12.34
C ILE A 248 3.31 0.42 -11.73
N GLY A 249 4.15 1.43 -11.51
CA GLY A 249 5.32 1.37 -10.65
C GLY A 249 5.12 2.30 -9.48
N GLY A 250 5.65 1.91 -8.32
CA GLY A 250 5.52 2.72 -7.12
C GLY A 250 6.64 2.54 -6.12
N ASN A 251 6.75 3.52 -5.26
CA ASN A 251 7.63 3.50 -4.11
C ASN A 251 6.95 4.14 -2.92
N GLY A 252 7.36 3.77 -1.72
CA GLY A 252 6.57 4.07 -0.54
C GLY A 252 7.23 3.75 0.78
N GLN A 253 6.42 3.82 1.82
CA GLN A 253 6.79 3.53 3.20
C GLN A 253 5.82 2.51 3.78
N PHE A 254 6.34 1.48 4.42
CA PHE A 254 5.57 0.51 5.22
C PHE A 254 5.84 0.75 6.70
N LYS A 255 4.77 0.92 7.48
CA LYS A 255 4.80 1.25 8.92
C LYS A 255 3.99 0.23 9.70
N LEU A 256 4.38 0.02 10.96
CA LEU A 256 3.61 -0.75 11.93
C LEU A 256 2.97 0.20 12.96
N ALA A 257 1.85 -0.18 13.54
CA ALA A 257 1.22 0.52 14.66
C ALA A 257 0.63 -0.47 15.66
N GLU A 258 0.44 0.00 16.88
CA GLU A 258 -0.22 -0.77 17.93
C GLU A 258 -1.72 -0.94 17.64
N ASP A 259 -2.25 -2.15 17.89
CA ASP A 259 -3.67 -2.47 17.77
C ASP A 259 -4.47 -2.09 19.04
N ASP A 260 -3.84 -1.44 20.02
CA ASP A 260 -4.43 -1.10 21.34
C ASP A 260 -5.54 -0.03 21.29
N ALA A 261 -5.85 0.50 20.12
CA ALA A 261 -7.08 1.26 19.88
C ALA A 261 -7.88 0.50 18.82
N GLN A 262 -9.06 0.00 19.22
CA GLN A 262 -10.14 -0.48 18.34
C GLN A 262 -9.86 -0.12 16.89
N VAL A 263 -9.58 -1.12 16.04
CA VAL A 263 -9.49 -0.97 14.57
C VAL A 263 -10.49 0.10 14.17
N PRO A 264 -10.05 1.32 13.85
CA PRO A 264 -11.00 2.39 13.73
C PRO A 264 -11.85 2.02 12.54
N GLU A 265 -13.16 1.91 12.74
CA GLU A 265 -14.10 1.62 11.64
C GLU A 265 -13.71 2.49 10.45
N PRO A 266 -13.81 2.01 9.19
CA PRO A 266 -13.17 2.59 8.00
C PRO A 266 -13.25 4.12 7.84
N GLY A 267 -14.18 4.79 8.51
CA GLY A 267 -14.25 6.25 8.65
C GLY A 267 -13.18 6.94 9.52
N SER A 268 -12.44 6.24 10.39
CA SER A 268 -11.56 6.88 11.39
C SER A 268 -10.06 6.86 11.08
N LEU A 269 -9.64 6.20 9.99
CA LEU A 269 -8.26 6.28 9.47
C LEU A 269 -8.00 7.52 8.57
N ALA A 270 -8.96 8.44 8.49
CA ALA A 270 -8.90 9.64 7.63
C ALA A 270 -7.87 10.71 8.07
N LEU A 271 -7.18 10.56 9.22
CA LEU A 271 -6.47 11.70 9.83
C LEU A 271 -5.12 12.07 9.17
N PHE A 272 -4.45 11.15 8.46
CA PHE A 272 -3.20 11.49 7.76
C PHE A 272 -3.43 12.17 6.41
N ALA A 273 -4.56 11.95 5.74
CA ALA A 273 -4.90 12.62 4.48
C ALA A 273 -5.34 14.09 4.69
N ILE A 274 -5.97 14.41 5.83
CA ILE A 274 -6.47 15.76 6.13
C ILE A 274 -5.33 16.73 6.46
N ALA A 275 -4.23 16.26 7.09
CA ALA A 275 -3.07 17.11 7.39
C ALA A 275 -2.41 17.67 6.12
N MET A 276 -2.37 16.89 5.03
CA MET A 276 -1.81 17.31 3.74
C MET A 276 -2.80 18.16 2.90
N LEU A 277 -4.11 17.94 3.03
CA LEU A 277 -5.13 18.81 2.46
C LEU A 277 -5.14 20.21 3.11
N GLY A 278 -4.88 20.29 4.43
CA GLY A 278 -4.75 21.55 5.15
C GLY A 278 -3.53 22.39 4.73
N ALA A 279 -2.39 21.74 4.49
CA ALA A 279 -1.18 22.41 4.01
C ALA A 279 -1.32 22.94 2.57
N GLY A 280 -1.99 22.18 1.68
CA GLY A 280 -2.22 22.58 0.29
C GLY A 280 -3.16 23.80 0.14
N VAL A 281 -4.14 23.95 1.03
CA VAL A 281 -5.06 25.12 1.03
C VAL A 281 -4.41 26.35 1.65
N ALA A 282 -3.51 26.20 2.64
CA ALA A 282 -2.81 27.31 3.28
C ALA A 282 -1.74 27.95 2.37
N VAL A 283 -1.06 27.16 1.53
CA VAL A 283 -0.05 27.69 0.59
C VAL A 283 -0.70 28.50 -0.54
N ARG A 284 -1.90 28.15 -0.98
CA ARG A 284 -2.62 28.89 -2.05
C ARG A 284 -3.16 30.24 -1.59
N ARG A 285 -3.21 30.53 -0.28
CA ARG A 285 -3.70 31.80 0.27
C ARG A 285 -2.62 32.84 0.59
N ARG A 286 -1.33 32.55 0.42
CA ARG A 286 -0.25 33.56 0.65
C ARG A 286 0.26 34.28 -0.59
N ASN A 287 -0.16 33.90 -1.80
CA ASN A 287 0.32 34.56 -3.03
C ASN A 287 -0.61 35.63 -3.63
N ASN A 288 -1.73 35.99 -2.99
CA ASN A 288 -2.53 37.15 -3.38
C ASN A 288 -2.58 38.17 -2.25
N LYS A 289 -1.47 38.89 -2.06
CA LYS A 289 -1.45 40.24 -1.51
C LYS A 289 -0.48 41.08 -2.33
N ALA A 290 -1.04 41.70 -3.37
CA ALA A 290 -0.64 43.02 -3.84
C ALA A 290 -1.82 43.95 -3.54
#